data_AF-D9XUK4-F1
#
_entry.id   AF-D9XUK4-F1
#
_cell.length_a   1.000
_cell.length_b   1.000
_cell.length_c   1.000
_cell.angle_alpha   90.00
_cell.angle_beta   90.00
_cell.angle_gamma   90.00
#
_symmetry.space_group_name_H-M   'P 1'
#
loop_
_entity.id
_entity.type
_entity.pdbx_description
1 polymer ?
#
loop_
_entity_poly.entity_id
_entity_poly.type
_entity_poly.pdbx_seq_one_letter_code
_entity_poly.pdbx_strand_id
1 'polypeptide(L)'
;MATTSVQGSGWGVLAWEPLGKRLIVEQVYDHHGNVGQGSTPLLVFDAWEHAYYLQYKNVRPDYVTKLWDLVNWEDVATRYAAATGA
;
A
#
# COMPACT_ATOMS: atom_id res chain seq x y z
N MET A 1 -5.52 -8.35 6.09
CA MET A 1 -4.49 -7.55 5.40
C MET A 1 -5.15 -6.82 4.25
N ALA A 2 -5.13 -5.48 4.19
CA ALA A 2 -5.87 -4.71 3.17
C ALA A 2 -5.52 -5.13 1.73
N THR A 3 -4.24 -5.42 1.45
CA THR A 3 -3.75 -5.89 0.15
C THR A 3 -4.32 -7.27 -0.25
N THR A 4 -4.46 -8.19 0.70
CA THR A 4 -4.98 -9.55 0.41
C THR A 4 -6.48 -9.55 0.20
N SER A 5 -7.21 -8.57 0.74
CA SER A 5 -8.66 -8.43 0.61
C SER A 5 -9.12 -7.55 -0.56
N VAL A 6 -8.20 -7.03 -1.38
CA VAL A 6 -8.55 -6.30 -2.63
C VAL A 6 -9.39 -7.21 -3.53
N GLN A 7 -10.66 -6.84 -3.73
CA GLN A 7 -11.53 -7.50 -4.70
C GLN A 7 -11.22 -6.92 -6.09
N GLY A 8 -10.68 -7.74 -6.98
CA GLY A 8 -10.20 -7.31 -8.30
C GLY A 8 -8.79 -6.69 -8.25
N SER A 9 -8.59 -5.65 -9.07
CA SER A 9 -7.34 -4.91 -9.20
C SER A 9 -7.25 -3.75 -8.21
N GLY A 10 -6.06 -3.47 -7.69
CA GLY A 10 -5.88 -2.39 -6.74
C GLY A 10 -4.60 -2.44 -5.92
N TRP A 11 -4.59 -1.72 -4.81
CA TRP A 11 -3.43 -1.53 -3.95
C TRP A 11 -3.80 -1.61 -2.47
N GLY A 12 -2.91 -2.14 -1.65
CA GLY A 12 -2.91 -1.89 -0.21
C GLY A 12 -1.93 -0.77 0.10
N VAL A 13 -2.40 0.29 0.75
CA VAL A 13 -1.62 1.52 0.93
C VAL A 13 -1.55 1.87 2.41
N LEU A 14 -0.36 2.17 2.90
CA LEU A 14 -0.15 2.92 4.15
C LEU A 14 0.03 4.39 3.78
N ALA A 15 -0.81 5.27 4.33
CA ALA A 15 -0.77 6.70 4.03
C ALA A 15 -0.82 7.56 5.31
N TRP A 16 -0.31 8.78 5.20
CA TRP A 16 -0.47 9.83 6.20
C TRP A 16 -1.72 10.66 5.90
N GLU A 17 -2.60 10.82 6.89
CA GLU A 17 -3.81 11.64 6.80
C GLU A 17 -3.61 12.93 7.62
N PRO A 18 -3.51 14.11 6.97
CA PRO A 18 -3.04 15.33 7.63
C PRO A 18 -4.07 16.02 8.54
N LEU A 19 -5.39 15.87 8.31
CA LEU A 19 -6.41 16.52 9.15
C LEU A 19 -6.45 15.88 10.53
N GLY A 20 -6.51 14.54 10.58
CA GLY A 20 -6.50 13.77 11.81
C GLY A 20 -5.11 13.49 12.37
N LYS A 21 -4.05 13.89 11.65
CA LYS A 21 -2.63 13.66 12.00
C LYS A 21 -2.35 12.21 12.38
N ARG A 22 -2.75 11.28 11.51
CA ARG A 22 -2.64 9.86 11.78
C ARG A 22 -2.25 9.06 10.54
N LEU A 23 -1.67 7.90 10.78
CA LEU A 23 -1.49 6.88 9.75
C LEU A 23 -2.82 6.16 9.50
N ILE A 24 -3.12 5.92 8.22
CA ILE A 24 -4.27 5.16 7.78
C ILE A 24 -3.83 4.06 6.82
N VAL A 25 -4.64 3.00 6.74
CA VAL A 25 -4.49 1.94 5.75
C VAL A 25 -5.66 2.03 4.78
N GLU A 26 -5.35 2.15 3.50
CA GLU A 26 -6.33 2.25 2.43
C GLU A 26 -6.29 1.00 1.55
N GLN A 27 -7.47 0.65 1.04
CA GLN A 27 -7.63 -0.36 -0.01
C GLN A 27 -8.05 0.38 -1.28
N VAL A 28 -7.08 0.71 -2.13
CA VAL A 28 -7.32 1.49 -3.35
C VAL A 28 -7.80 0.56 -4.45
N TYR A 29 -8.89 0.90 -5.12
CA TYR A 29 -9.42 0.18 -6.26
C TYR A 29 -8.86 0.73 -7.57
N ASP A 30 -8.45 -0.16 -8.46
CA ASP A 30 -7.68 0.15 -9.68
C ASP A 30 -6.46 1.02 -9.37
N HIS A 31 -6.53 2.33 -9.65
CA HIS A 31 -5.49 3.31 -9.31
C HIS A 31 -6.02 4.53 -8.56
N HIS A 32 -7.34 4.68 -8.42
CA HIS A 32 -7.95 5.96 -7.99
C HIS A 32 -9.22 5.79 -7.16
N GLY A 33 -9.83 4.61 -7.15
CA GLY A 33 -11.00 4.36 -6.33
C GLY A 33 -10.62 4.21 -4.86
N ASN A 34 -11.46 4.74 -3.96
CA ASN A 34 -11.29 4.61 -2.51
C ASN A 34 -9.95 5.16 -1.97
N VAL A 35 -9.49 6.30 -2.52
CA VAL A 35 -8.32 7.05 -2.05
C VAL A 35 -8.74 8.17 -1.10
N GLY A 36 -8.10 8.28 0.05
CA GLY A 36 -8.32 9.39 0.99
C GLY A 36 -7.82 10.70 0.40
N GLN A 37 -8.72 11.69 0.29
CA GLN A 37 -8.39 13.01 -0.25
C GLN A 37 -7.33 13.71 0.61
N GLY A 38 -6.26 14.16 -0.03
CA GLY A 38 -5.14 14.81 0.65
C GLY A 38 -4.27 13.88 1.50
N SER A 39 -4.52 12.57 1.48
CA SER A 39 -3.61 11.61 2.10
C SER A 39 -2.31 11.51 1.29
N THR A 40 -1.20 11.25 1.99
CA THR A 40 0.12 11.07 1.35
C THR A 40 0.54 9.60 1.46
N PRO A 41 0.63 8.85 0.35
CA PRO A 41 1.09 7.46 0.37
C PRO A 41 2.54 7.34 0.85
N LEU A 42 2.79 6.41 1.76
CA LEU A 42 4.09 6.13 2.36
C LEU A 42 4.65 4.77 1.92
N LEU A 43 3.79 3.76 1.84
CA LEU A 43 4.10 2.41 1.35
C LEU A 43 2.90 1.90 0.56
N VAL A 44 3.15 1.30 -0.59
CA VAL A 44 2.10 0.70 -1.44
C VAL A 44 2.49 -0.73 -1.81
N PHE A 45 1.54 -1.64 -1.74
CA PHE A 45 1.65 -2.98 -2.29
C PHE A 45 0.67 -3.14 -3.44
N ASP A 46 1.21 -3.53 -4.59
CA ASP A 46 0.44 -3.79 -5.80
C ASP A 46 -0.32 -5.12 -5.68
N ALA A 47 -1.64 -5.10 -5.80
CA ALA A 47 -2.46 -6.31 -5.77
C ALA A 47 -2.98 -6.73 -7.17
N TRP A 48 -2.54 -6.06 -8.24
CA TRP A 48 -2.85 -6.45 -9.61
C TRP A 48 -2.21 -7.80 -9.93
N GLU A 49 -2.95 -8.68 -10.62
CA GLU A 49 -2.46 -10.03 -10.92
C GLU A 49 -1.12 -10.00 -11.68
N HIS A 50 -0.92 -9.03 -12.58
CA HIS A 50 0.33 -8.91 -13.33
C HIS A 50 1.58 -8.73 -12.44
N ALA A 51 1.43 -8.26 -11.19
CA ALA A 51 2.55 -8.01 -10.29
C ALA A 51 3.11 -9.30 -9.69
N TYR A 52 2.33 -10.39 -9.65
CA TYR A 52 2.72 -11.62 -8.97
C TYR A 52 2.40 -12.92 -9.71
N TYR A 53 1.53 -12.90 -10.73
CA TYR A 53 0.96 -14.13 -11.31
C TYR A 53 2.02 -15.09 -11.88
N LEU A 54 3.10 -14.58 -12.46
CA LEU A 54 4.13 -15.45 -13.04
C LEU A 54 4.84 -16.31 -11.97
N GLN A 55 5.10 -15.75 -10.78
CA GLN A 55 5.83 -16.40 -9.70
C GLN A 55 4.92 -17.09 -8.67
N TYR A 56 3.83 -16.43 -8.29
CA TYR A 56 2.94 -16.86 -7.20
C TYR A 56 1.59 -17.36 -7.68
N LYS A 57 1.30 -17.28 -8.98
CA LYS A 57 0.02 -17.70 -9.59
C LYS A 57 -1.16 -17.03 -8.86
N ASN A 58 -2.11 -17.82 -8.36
CA ASN A 58 -3.28 -17.37 -7.62
C ASN A 58 -3.03 -17.21 -6.11
N VAL A 59 -1.82 -17.47 -5.60
CA VAL A 59 -1.50 -17.43 -4.17
C VAL A 59 -1.02 -16.05 -3.75
N ARG A 60 -1.90 -15.06 -3.85
CA ARG A 60 -1.64 -13.67 -3.45
C ARG A 60 -1.11 -13.52 -2.00
N PRO A 61 -1.61 -14.28 -0.99
CA PRO A 61 -1.10 -14.15 0.37
C PRO A 61 0.41 -14.40 0.50
N ASP A 62 0.96 -15.34 -0.27
CA ASP A 62 2.39 -15.67 -0.24
C ASP A 62 3.22 -14.54 -0.84
N TYR A 63 2.74 -13.96 -1.94
CA TYR A 63 3.33 -12.77 -2.54
C TYR A 63 3.38 -11.59 -1.56
N VAL A 64 2.26 -11.27 -0.91
CA VAL A 64 2.19 -10.17 0.08
C VAL A 64 3.09 -10.45 1.29
N THR A 65 3.19 -11.71 1.72
CA THR A 65 4.11 -12.10 2.80
C THR A 65 5.56 -11.81 2.40
N LYS A 66 5.93 -12.12 1.15
CA LYS A 66 7.29 -11.87 0.64
C LYS A 66 7.60 -10.39 0.42
N LEU A 67 6.61 -9.56 0.09
CA LEU A 67 6.82 -8.12 -0.03
C LEU A 67 7.27 -7.50 1.29
N TRP A 68 6.76 -7.98 2.44
CA TRP A 68 7.19 -7.47 3.75
C TRP A 68 8.68 -7.64 4.02
N ASP A 69 9.28 -8.73 3.53
CA ASP A 69 10.72 -8.98 3.63
C ASP A 69 11.56 -8.00 2.79
N LEU A 70 10.95 -7.32 1.81
CA LEU A 70 11.62 -6.46 0.83
C LEU A 70 11.38 -4.96 1.08
N VAL A 71 10.59 -4.60 2.09
CA VAL A 71 10.26 -3.19 2.36
C VAL A 71 11.51 -2.40 2.72
N ASN A 72 11.74 -1.30 2.01
CA ASN A 72 12.73 -0.30 2.39
C ASN A 72 12.13 0.65 3.44
N TRP A 73 12.37 0.36 4.72
CA TRP A 73 11.86 1.16 5.83
C TRP A 73 12.49 2.54 5.96
N GLU A 74 13.70 2.76 5.42
CA GLU A 74 14.34 4.07 5.40
C GLU A 74 13.63 5.03 4.43
N ASP A 75 13.20 4.53 3.26
CA ASP A 75 12.39 5.30 2.31
C ASP A 75 11.02 5.64 2.92
N VAL A 76 10.36 4.68 3.57
CA VAL A 76 9.08 4.90 4.25
C VAL A 76 9.21 5.95 5.36
N ALA A 77 10.27 5.89 6.17
CA ALA A 77 10.53 6.87 7.23
C ALA A 77 10.81 8.27 6.64
N THR A 78 11.57 8.36 5.55
CA THR A 78 11.87 9.62 4.85
C THR A 78 10.59 10.27 4.32
N ARG A 79 9.71 9.49 3.68
CA ARG A 79 8.40 9.96 3.22
C ARG A 79 7.51 10.42 4.37
N TYR A 80 7.53 9.69 5.48
CA TYR A 80 6.74 10.04 6.66
C TYR A 80 7.20 11.36 7.29
N ALA A 81 8.52 11.57 7.44
CA ALA A 81 9.06 12.83 7.93
C ALA A 81 8.65 14.00 7.02
N ALA A 82 8.80 13.86 5.70
CA ALA A 82 8.38 14.86 4.74
C ALA A 82 6.87 15.16 4.78
N ALA A 83 6.03 14.12 4.93
CA ALA A 83 4.57 14.26 4.98
C ALA A 83 4.06 14.91 6.29
N THR A 84 4.80 14.74 7.39
CA THR A 84 4.45 15.31 8.70
C THR A 84 4.99 16.72 8.92
N GLY A 85 5.84 17.21 8.01
CA GLY A 85 6.49 18.52 8.12
C GLY A 85 7.49 18.58 9.28
N ALA A 86 8.10 17.44 9.62
CA ALA A 86 9.18 17.33 10.59
C ALA A 86 10.55 17.64 9.95
#